data_AF-A0A661NSU9-F1
#
_entry.id   AF-A0A661NSU9-F1
#
_cell.length_a   1.000
_cell.length_b   1.000
_cell.length_c   1.000
_cell.angle_alpha   90.00
_cell.angle_beta   90.00
_cell.angle_gamma   90.00
#
_symmetry.space_group_name_H-M   'P 1'
#
loop_
_entity.id
_entity.type
_entity.pdbx_description
1 polymer ?
#
loop_
_entity_poly.entity_id
_entity_poly.type
_entity_poly.pdbx_seq_one_letter_code
_entity_poly.pdbx_strand_id
1 'polypeptide(L)'
;MAWLQKLRDRHRQRVFDRHRKHIKNKFGQGEDRYRAVQFFRQLGGQAGYAGLLERFMVNVEPSIKDEEEKQEVFEILVGFGPEVIPAVENYINRRDAATVPITWPLKLLSAVATPEQAVQVLVRALRGMGTSYVREPERKVLLVAQLAEYDHPEVVPTLIPFLRDHRDEVQLEALSALVRKADESAREAMLDLLVDEDTPVRLRAAVADALQKLGWPVKGYRKKVEAVLPEGLHVDRSGRIKGRWIHARAETGHDGE
;
A
#
# COMPACT_ATOMS: atom_id res chain seq x y z
N MET A 1 -41.08 19.48 20.17
CA MET A 1 -39.64 19.26 20.41
C MET A 1 -38.95 18.49 19.27
N ALA A 2 -39.45 17.32 18.85
CA ALA A 2 -38.85 16.51 17.76
C ALA A 2 -38.72 17.23 16.39
N TRP A 3 -39.67 18.10 16.02
CA TRP A 3 -39.63 18.82 14.73
C TRP A 3 -38.51 19.87 14.64
N LEU A 4 -38.26 20.63 15.72
CA LEU A 4 -37.16 21.61 15.79
C LEU A 4 -35.79 20.93 15.75
N GLN A 5 -35.65 19.78 16.42
CA GLN A 5 -34.44 18.97 16.36
C GLN A 5 -34.17 18.49 14.92
N LYS A 6 -35.20 17.93 14.26
CA LYS A 6 -35.13 17.50 12.86
C LYS A 6 -34.79 18.64 11.88
N LEU A 7 -35.17 19.88 12.18
CA LEU A 7 -34.77 21.04 11.37
C LEU A 7 -33.30 21.41 11.58
N ARG A 8 -32.82 21.43 12.84
CA ARG A 8 -31.40 21.68 13.15
C ARG A 8 -30.51 20.63 12.53
N ASP A 9 -30.89 19.35 12.62
CA ASP A 9 -30.11 18.24 12.06
C ASP A 9 -30.04 18.33 10.54
N ARG A 10 -31.14 18.67 9.86
CA ARG A 10 -31.14 18.93 8.41
C ARG A 10 -30.25 20.10 8.04
N HIS A 11 -30.25 21.18 8.83
CA HIS A 11 -29.38 22.32 8.57
C HIS A 11 -27.90 21.94 8.73
N ARG A 12 -27.55 21.24 9.83
CA ARG A 12 -26.20 20.71 10.08
C ARG A 12 -25.72 19.81 8.94
N GLN A 13 -26.57 18.89 8.49
CA GLN A 13 -26.25 18.00 7.37
C GLN A 13 -25.99 18.79 6.07
N ARG A 14 -26.83 19.79 5.75
CA ARG A 14 -26.62 20.63 4.57
C ARG A 14 -25.32 21.42 4.62
N VAL A 15 -24.95 21.94 5.79
CA VAL A 15 -23.68 22.65 5.98
C VAL A 15 -22.50 21.69 5.81
N PHE A 16 -22.59 20.49 6.41
CA PHE A 16 -21.60 19.43 6.25
C PHE A 16 -21.40 19.04 4.78
N ASP A 17 -22.48 18.75 4.05
CA ASP A 17 -22.43 18.34 2.64
C ASP A 17 -21.86 19.44 1.74
N ARG A 18 -22.13 20.71 2.06
CA ARG A 18 -21.56 21.86 1.34
C ARG A 18 -20.05 21.92 1.51
N HIS A 19 -19.54 21.85 2.74
CA HIS A 19 -18.09 21.88 2.98
C HIS A 19 -17.39 20.65 2.41
N ARG A 20 -18.03 19.49 2.48
CA ARG A 20 -17.56 18.25 1.83
C ARG A 20 -17.45 18.40 0.31
N LYS A 21 -18.39 19.10 -0.33
CA LYS A 21 -18.30 19.42 -1.76
C LYS A 21 -17.15 20.39 -2.03
N HIS A 22 -17.01 21.43 -1.21
CA HIS A 22 -15.99 22.47 -1.39
C HIS A 22 -14.57 21.92 -1.25
N ILE A 23 -14.28 21.10 -0.24
CA ILE A 23 -12.93 20.56 0.01
C ILE A 23 -12.39 19.73 -1.17
N LYS A 24 -13.28 19.14 -1.97
CA LYS A 24 -12.95 18.35 -3.17
C LYS A 24 -13.06 19.13 -4.49
N ASN A 25 -13.42 20.41 -4.46
CA ASN A 25 -13.68 21.15 -5.68
C ASN A 25 -12.36 21.54 -6.40
N LYS A 26 -12.04 20.78 -7.45
CA LYS A 26 -10.82 20.96 -8.27
C LYS A 26 -10.79 22.29 -9.04
N PHE A 27 -11.96 22.81 -9.41
CA PHE A 27 -12.10 24.04 -10.21
C PHE A 27 -12.59 25.23 -9.37
N GLY A 28 -12.68 25.04 -8.05
CA GLY A 28 -13.13 26.08 -7.12
C GLY A 28 -11.98 26.97 -6.66
N GLN A 29 -12.36 28.12 -6.09
CA GLN A 29 -11.43 29.01 -5.41
C GLN A 29 -10.79 28.30 -4.21
N GLY A 30 -9.48 28.47 -4.01
CA GLY A 30 -8.76 27.87 -2.88
C GLY A 30 -9.34 28.27 -1.52
N GLU A 31 -9.90 29.48 -1.42
CA GLU A 31 -10.59 29.99 -0.23
C GLU A 31 -11.77 29.10 0.21
N ASP A 32 -12.52 28.51 -0.73
CA ASP A 32 -13.63 27.61 -0.38
C ASP A 32 -13.13 26.30 0.22
N ARG A 33 -11.98 25.78 -0.28
CA ARG A 33 -11.30 24.61 0.29
C ARG A 33 -10.76 24.94 1.67
N TYR A 34 -10.09 26.07 1.83
CA TYR A 34 -9.59 26.55 3.12
C TYR A 34 -10.71 26.65 4.17
N ARG A 35 -11.85 27.27 3.83
CA ARG A 35 -13.02 27.33 4.73
C ARG A 35 -13.58 25.96 5.08
N ALA A 36 -13.56 25.02 4.14
CA ALA A 36 -13.96 23.64 4.42
C ALA A 36 -12.97 22.93 5.36
N VAL A 37 -11.66 23.14 5.18
CA VAL A 37 -10.63 22.64 6.10
C VAL A 37 -10.86 23.19 7.51
N GLN A 38 -11.05 24.50 7.67
CA GLN A 38 -11.31 25.10 8.99
C GLN A 38 -12.63 24.59 9.61
N PHE A 39 -13.68 24.40 8.80
CA PHE A 39 -14.93 23.80 9.26
C PHE A 39 -14.73 22.39 9.82
N PHE A 40 -14.06 21.49 9.09
CA PHE A 40 -13.85 20.12 9.54
C PHE A 40 -12.86 20.03 10.71
N ARG A 41 -11.86 20.92 10.76
CA ARG A 41 -10.97 21.08 11.90
C ARG A 41 -11.75 21.44 13.17
N GLN A 42 -12.65 22.42 13.09
CA GLN A 42 -13.49 22.81 14.23
C GLN A 42 -14.52 21.76 14.60
N LEU A 43 -15.06 21.03 13.62
CA LEU A 43 -16.00 19.93 13.87
C LEU A 43 -15.36 18.83 14.72
N GLY A 44 -14.09 18.49 14.43
CA GLY A 44 -13.36 17.45 15.15
C GLY A 44 -14.04 16.08 15.10
N GLY A 45 -13.51 15.15 15.89
CA GLY A 45 -14.00 13.77 15.94
C GLY A 45 -13.99 13.06 14.59
N GLN A 46 -14.56 11.85 14.54
CA GLN A 46 -14.49 11.01 13.35
C GLN A 46 -15.10 11.65 12.10
N ALA A 47 -16.16 12.46 12.25
CA ALA A 47 -16.79 13.17 11.14
C ALA A 47 -15.90 14.31 10.60
N GLY A 48 -15.24 15.06 11.48
CA GLY A 48 -14.26 16.08 11.09
C GLY A 48 -13.05 15.47 10.41
N TYR A 49 -12.47 14.41 10.98
CA TYR A 49 -11.31 13.73 10.41
C TYR A 49 -11.61 13.14 9.03
N ALA A 50 -12.76 12.48 8.87
CA ALA A 50 -13.19 11.95 7.59
C ALA A 50 -13.38 13.06 6.54
N GLY A 51 -13.93 14.22 6.95
CA GLY A 51 -14.07 15.39 6.08
C GLY A 51 -12.74 15.97 5.63
N LEU A 52 -11.77 16.11 6.54
CA LEU A 52 -10.40 16.56 6.22
C LEU A 52 -9.70 15.61 5.26
N LEU A 53 -9.78 14.29 5.49
CA LEU A 53 -9.18 13.27 4.63
C LEU A 53 -9.68 13.35 3.17
N GLU A 54 -10.89 13.89 2.92
CA GLU A 54 -11.39 14.05 1.56
C GLU A 54 -10.56 15.03 0.72
N ARG A 55 -9.74 15.90 1.33
CA ARG A 55 -8.80 16.76 0.59
C ARG A 55 -7.77 15.95 -0.20
N PHE A 56 -7.39 14.77 0.29
CA PHE A 56 -6.42 13.88 -0.37
C PHE A 56 -7.00 13.13 -1.57
N MET A 57 -8.32 13.19 -1.78
CA MET A 57 -8.98 12.51 -2.90
C MET A 57 -8.82 13.25 -4.24
N VAL A 58 -8.35 14.49 -4.23
CA VAL A 58 -8.28 15.33 -5.41
C VAL A 58 -6.91 16.00 -5.53
N ASN A 59 -6.46 16.14 -6.78
CA ASN A 59 -5.34 17.01 -7.15
C ASN A 59 -5.92 18.27 -7.79
N VAL A 60 -5.29 19.40 -7.52
CA VAL A 60 -5.67 20.74 -8.00
C VAL A 60 -4.48 21.38 -8.70
N GLU A 61 -4.75 22.24 -9.70
CA GLU A 61 -3.71 23.03 -10.36
C GLU A 61 -3.68 24.47 -9.79
N PRO A 62 -2.49 25.07 -9.59
CA PRO A 62 -1.16 24.50 -9.84
C PRO A 62 -0.76 23.47 -8.76
N SER A 63 0.01 22.45 -9.16
CA SER A 63 0.46 21.34 -8.28
C SER A 63 1.15 21.79 -6.98
N ILE A 64 1.94 22.87 -7.01
CA ILE A 64 2.60 23.44 -5.82
C ILE A 64 1.55 23.82 -4.78
N LYS A 65 0.47 24.47 -5.20
CA LYS A 65 -0.58 24.92 -4.28
C LYS A 65 -1.38 23.74 -3.71
N ASP A 66 -1.59 22.70 -4.52
CA ASP A 66 -2.23 21.47 -4.07
C ASP A 66 -1.42 20.76 -2.99
N GLU A 67 -0.10 20.69 -3.16
CA GLU A 67 0.80 20.08 -2.17
C GLU A 67 0.80 20.89 -0.86
N GLU A 68 0.87 22.23 -0.92
CA GLU A 68 0.74 23.09 0.27
C GLU A 68 -0.55 22.86 1.05
N GLU A 69 -1.70 22.81 0.35
CA GLU A 69 -2.99 22.58 1.00
C GLU A 69 -3.09 21.18 1.61
N LYS A 70 -2.55 20.15 0.95
CA LYS A 70 -2.50 18.80 1.49
C LYS A 70 -1.56 18.70 2.69
N GLN A 71 -0.44 19.41 2.66
CA GLN A 71 0.49 19.51 3.79
C GLN A 71 -0.18 20.18 5.00
N GLU A 72 -0.93 21.27 4.83
CA GLU A 72 -1.69 21.90 5.92
C GLU A 72 -2.70 20.92 6.53
N VAL A 73 -3.46 20.20 5.70
CA VAL A 73 -4.43 19.20 6.18
C VAL A 73 -3.73 18.04 6.90
N PHE A 74 -2.57 17.61 6.42
CA PHE A 74 -1.75 16.60 7.07
C PHE A 74 -1.31 17.04 8.47
N GLU A 75 -0.79 18.26 8.62
CA GLU A 75 -0.35 18.81 9.90
C GLU A 75 -1.51 18.95 10.90
N ILE A 76 -2.68 19.39 10.42
CA ILE A 76 -3.90 19.43 11.24
C ILE A 76 -4.26 18.03 11.75
N LEU A 77 -4.23 17.02 10.87
CA LEU A 77 -4.57 15.64 11.23
C LEU A 77 -3.54 15.01 12.17
N VAL A 78 -2.25 15.29 11.98
CA VAL A 78 -1.19 14.89 12.92
C VAL A 78 -1.41 15.52 14.30
N GLY A 79 -1.85 16.79 14.36
CA GLY A 79 -2.18 17.48 15.61
C GLY A 79 -3.31 16.83 16.43
N PHE A 80 -4.18 16.03 15.82
CA PHE A 80 -5.19 15.23 16.52
C PHE A 80 -4.65 13.88 17.04
N GLY A 81 -3.46 13.47 16.63
CA GLY A 81 -2.80 12.26 17.12
C GLY A 81 -3.55 10.96 16.77
N PRO A 82 -3.41 9.89 17.58
CA PRO A 82 -3.96 8.57 17.30
C PRO A 82 -5.49 8.51 17.13
N GLU A 83 -6.24 9.54 17.55
CA GLU A 83 -7.70 9.59 17.39
C GLU A 83 -8.15 9.58 15.92
N VAL A 84 -7.27 9.95 14.98
CA VAL A 84 -7.57 9.94 13.54
C VAL A 84 -7.51 8.55 12.92
N ILE A 85 -6.88 7.56 13.59
CA ILE A 85 -6.62 6.23 13.02
C ILE A 85 -7.90 5.54 12.51
N PRO A 86 -9.04 5.54 13.23
CA PRO A 86 -10.27 4.93 12.70
C PRO A 86 -10.79 5.61 11.42
N ALA A 87 -10.61 6.93 11.28
CA ALA A 87 -10.97 7.64 10.05
C ALA A 87 -10.02 7.28 8.90
N VAL A 88 -8.72 7.14 9.17
CA VAL A 88 -7.72 6.68 8.20
C VAL A 88 -8.01 5.25 7.75
N GLU A 89 -8.29 4.34 8.68
CA GLU A 89 -8.65 2.96 8.37
C GLU A 89 -9.91 2.90 7.51
N ASN A 90 -10.95 3.65 7.88
CA ASN A 90 -12.16 3.75 7.08
C ASN A 90 -11.88 4.32 5.69
N TYR A 91 -10.96 5.27 5.55
CA TYR A 91 -10.55 5.83 4.27
C TYR A 91 -9.80 4.82 3.38
N ILE A 92 -8.90 4.04 3.98
CA ILE A 92 -8.15 3.02 3.24
C ILE A 92 -9.09 1.90 2.76
N ASN A 93 -10.07 1.51 3.57
CA ASN A 93 -10.99 0.39 3.31
C ASN A 93 -12.31 0.78 2.63
N ARG A 94 -12.42 1.97 2.03
CA ARG A 94 -13.67 2.42 1.41
C ARG A 94 -14.08 1.53 0.22
N ARG A 95 -15.37 1.50 -0.09
CA ARG A 95 -15.87 0.77 -1.28
C ARG A 95 -15.37 1.34 -2.61
N ASP A 96 -15.14 2.65 -2.66
CA ASP A 96 -14.55 3.37 -3.79
C ASP A 96 -13.01 3.44 -3.71
N ALA A 97 -12.38 2.61 -2.85
CA ALA A 97 -10.95 2.65 -2.58
C ALA A 97 -10.09 2.58 -3.84
N ALA A 98 -10.46 1.77 -4.85
CA ALA A 98 -9.63 1.55 -6.02
C ALA A 98 -9.13 2.86 -6.67
N THR A 99 -9.99 3.88 -6.77
CA THR A 99 -9.70 5.12 -7.51
C THR A 99 -9.25 6.29 -6.62
N VAL A 100 -9.06 6.05 -5.32
CA VAL A 100 -8.76 7.11 -4.34
C VAL A 100 -7.32 6.98 -3.86
N PRO A 101 -6.48 8.03 -3.99
CA PRO A 101 -5.09 8.00 -3.54
C PRO A 101 -4.95 7.76 -2.04
N ILE A 102 -3.98 6.93 -1.64
CA ILE A 102 -3.69 6.62 -0.23
C ILE A 102 -2.32 7.09 0.25
N THR A 103 -1.51 7.73 -0.60
CA THR A 103 -0.17 8.19 -0.21
C THR A 103 -0.20 9.08 1.04
N TRP A 104 -1.06 10.09 1.07
CA TRP A 104 -1.21 10.97 2.24
C TRP A 104 -1.81 10.27 3.46
N PRO A 105 -2.90 9.48 3.34
CA PRO A 105 -3.38 8.64 4.43
C PRO A 105 -2.33 7.68 5.02
N LEU A 106 -1.46 7.08 4.20
CA LEU A 106 -0.39 6.20 4.67
C LEU A 106 0.72 6.99 5.38
N LYS A 107 1.11 8.16 4.85
CA LYS A 107 2.00 9.11 5.54
C LYS A 107 1.42 9.48 6.92
N LEU A 108 0.13 9.80 6.97
CA LEU A 108 -0.56 10.15 8.20
C LEU A 108 -0.60 8.98 9.20
N LEU A 109 -0.93 7.78 8.73
CA LEU A 109 -0.89 6.57 9.56
C LEU A 109 0.50 6.39 10.19
N SER A 110 1.55 6.57 9.40
CA SER A 110 2.94 6.43 9.86
C SER A 110 3.31 7.50 10.91
N ALA A 111 2.75 8.69 10.79
CA ALA A 111 3.03 9.81 11.69
C ALA A 111 2.28 9.72 13.03
N VAL A 112 1.10 9.08 13.07
CA VAL A 112 0.22 9.09 14.26
C VAL A 112 0.06 7.75 14.95
N ALA A 113 0.35 6.63 14.27
CA ALA A 113 0.14 5.29 14.82
C ALA A 113 1.41 4.72 15.44
N THR A 114 1.24 3.95 16.51
CA THR A 114 2.28 3.00 16.95
C THR A 114 2.49 1.92 15.87
N PRO A 115 3.66 1.24 15.85
CA PRO A 115 3.91 0.13 14.92
C PRO A 115 2.79 -0.93 14.93
N GLU A 116 2.32 -1.32 16.11
CA GLU A 116 1.20 -2.27 16.27
C GLU A 116 -0.06 -1.78 15.55
N GLN A 117 -0.48 -0.54 15.83
CA GLN A 117 -1.70 0.02 15.24
C GLN A 117 -1.59 0.15 13.71
N ALA A 118 -0.43 0.59 13.21
CA ALA A 118 -0.19 0.70 11.77
C ALA A 118 -0.28 -0.67 11.09
N VAL A 119 0.38 -1.69 11.65
CA VAL A 119 0.35 -3.05 11.13
C VAL A 119 -1.09 -3.59 11.13
N GLN A 120 -1.85 -3.42 12.21
CA GLN A 120 -3.25 -3.89 12.26
C GLN A 120 -4.14 -3.24 11.19
N VAL A 121 -3.93 -1.96 10.87
CA VAL A 121 -4.66 -1.28 9.79
C VAL A 121 -4.26 -1.83 8.41
N LEU A 122 -2.96 -1.95 8.14
CA LEU A 122 -2.43 -2.42 6.87
C LEU A 122 -2.79 -3.88 6.59
N VAL A 123 -2.66 -4.74 7.61
CA VAL A 123 -3.02 -6.16 7.54
C VAL A 123 -4.51 -6.33 7.23
N ARG A 124 -5.39 -5.59 7.93
CA ARG A 124 -6.83 -5.63 7.64
C ARG A 124 -7.14 -5.17 6.21
N ALA A 125 -6.48 -4.10 5.74
CA ALA A 125 -6.66 -3.62 4.38
C ALA A 125 -6.22 -4.64 3.33
N LEU A 126 -5.04 -5.23 3.48
CA LEU A 126 -4.51 -6.26 2.57
C LEU A 126 -5.36 -7.53 2.59
N ARG A 127 -5.74 -8.04 3.77
CA ARG A 127 -6.62 -9.21 3.88
C ARG A 127 -7.99 -8.96 3.25
N GLY A 128 -8.54 -7.75 3.41
CA GLY A 128 -9.81 -7.36 2.79
C GLY A 128 -9.76 -7.30 1.26
N MET A 129 -8.63 -6.89 0.69
CA MET A 129 -8.43 -6.87 -0.77
C MET A 129 -8.10 -8.25 -1.34
N GLY A 130 -7.43 -9.10 -0.57
CA GLY A 130 -6.96 -10.42 -1.00
C GLY A 130 -6.07 -10.34 -2.24
N THR A 131 -5.94 -11.46 -2.96
CA THR A 131 -5.09 -11.61 -4.14
C THR A 131 -5.86 -11.53 -5.47
N SER A 132 -7.16 -11.22 -5.41
CA SER A 132 -8.01 -11.15 -6.59
C SER A 132 -7.61 -10.03 -7.54
N TYR A 133 -7.96 -10.20 -8.82
CA TYR A 133 -7.76 -9.18 -9.84
C TYR A 133 -8.33 -7.82 -9.40
N VAL A 134 -7.52 -6.79 -9.57
CA VAL A 134 -7.92 -5.40 -9.46
C VAL A 134 -7.43 -4.64 -10.69
N ARG A 135 -8.22 -3.67 -11.13
CA ARG A 135 -7.87 -2.82 -12.27
C ARG A 135 -6.63 -1.97 -11.97
N GLU A 136 -6.55 -1.44 -10.75
CA GLU A 136 -5.55 -0.50 -10.27
C GLU A 136 -4.74 -1.17 -9.12
N PRO A 137 -3.61 -1.84 -9.42
CA PRO A 137 -2.81 -2.58 -8.44
C PRO A 137 -1.99 -1.68 -7.53
N GLU A 138 -1.81 -0.41 -7.88
CA GLU A 138 -0.92 0.54 -7.21
C GLU A 138 -1.25 0.64 -5.73
N ARG A 139 -2.53 0.53 -5.38
CA ARG A 139 -2.99 0.49 -4.00
C ARG A 139 -2.44 -0.72 -3.22
N LYS A 140 -2.46 -1.92 -3.79
CA LYS A 140 -1.89 -3.12 -3.16
C LYS A 140 -0.37 -2.95 -3.04
N VAL A 141 0.29 -2.48 -4.10
CA VAL A 141 1.74 -2.20 -4.09
C VAL A 141 2.11 -1.27 -2.93
N LEU A 142 1.41 -0.13 -2.77
CA LEU A 142 1.66 0.81 -1.68
C LEU A 142 1.43 0.20 -0.30
N LEU A 143 0.39 -0.62 -0.13
CA LEU A 143 0.10 -1.27 1.16
C LEU A 143 1.12 -2.36 1.50
N VAL A 144 1.55 -3.16 0.52
CA VAL A 144 2.60 -4.17 0.65
C VAL A 144 3.92 -3.49 1.02
N ALA A 145 4.31 -2.44 0.28
CA ALA A 145 5.51 -1.66 0.54
C ALA A 145 5.49 -1.05 1.95
N GLN A 146 4.38 -0.41 2.33
CA GLN A 146 4.24 0.21 3.65
C GLN A 146 4.28 -0.84 4.78
N LEU A 147 3.63 -1.99 4.62
CA LEU A 147 3.63 -3.04 5.65
C LEU A 147 5.05 -3.60 5.87
N ALA A 148 5.86 -3.68 4.82
CA ALA A 148 7.22 -4.19 4.88
C ALA A 148 8.19 -3.32 5.71
N GLU A 149 7.85 -2.05 5.96
CA GLU A 149 8.64 -1.13 6.79
C GLU A 149 8.60 -1.48 8.30
N TYR A 150 7.71 -2.38 8.72
CA TYR A 150 7.53 -2.74 10.12
C TYR A 150 8.23 -4.05 10.47
N ASP A 151 8.86 -4.10 11.65
CA ASP A 151 9.34 -5.32 12.29
C ASP A 151 8.25 -5.89 13.20
N HIS A 152 7.34 -6.65 12.62
CA HIS A 152 6.20 -7.23 13.33
C HIS A 152 5.90 -8.66 12.84
N PRO A 153 5.57 -9.61 13.73
CA PRO A 153 5.38 -11.02 13.36
C PRO A 153 4.26 -11.28 12.35
N GLU A 154 3.27 -10.39 12.24
CA GLU A 154 2.21 -10.51 11.22
C GLU A 154 2.62 -10.07 9.80
N VAL A 155 3.76 -9.38 9.64
CA VAL A 155 4.18 -8.81 8.35
C VAL A 155 4.42 -9.92 7.34
N VAL A 156 5.35 -10.84 7.62
CA VAL A 156 5.74 -11.90 6.67
C VAL A 156 4.56 -12.82 6.31
N PRO A 157 3.78 -13.35 7.28
CA PRO A 157 2.59 -14.15 6.97
C PRO A 157 1.54 -13.41 6.12
N THR A 158 1.41 -12.09 6.28
CA THR A 158 0.46 -11.29 5.50
C THR A 158 0.96 -11.02 4.08
N LEU A 159 2.27 -10.90 3.87
CA LEU A 159 2.87 -10.66 2.57
C LEU A 159 2.95 -11.92 1.69
N ILE A 160 3.14 -13.10 2.29
CA ILE A 160 3.28 -14.38 1.56
C ILE A 160 2.18 -14.62 0.50
N PRO A 161 0.87 -14.44 0.80
CA PRO A 161 -0.18 -14.65 -0.21
C PRO A 161 -0.01 -13.78 -1.47
N PHE A 162 0.54 -12.58 -1.34
CA PHE A 162 0.69 -11.63 -2.45
C PHE A 162 1.79 -12.02 -3.46
N LEU A 163 2.64 -13.01 -3.13
CA LEU A 163 3.49 -13.68 -4.13
C LEU A 163 2.68 -14.31 -5.27
N ARG A 164 1.40 -14.61 -5.04
CA ARG A 164 0.46 -15.15 -6.01
C ARG A 164 -0.69 -14.19 -6.33
N ASP A 165 -0.46 -12.89 -6.18
CA ASP A 165 -1.44 -11.90 -6.64
C ASP A 165 -1.68 -12.02 -8.16
N HIS A 166 -2.86 -11.64 -8.65
CA HIS A 166 -3.14 -11.64 -10.09
C HIS A 166 -2.27 -10.62 -10.86
N ARG A 167 -1.73 -9.61 -10.19
CA ARG A 167 -0.96 -8.51 -10.83
C ARG A 167 0.53 -8.66 -10.58
N ASP A 168 1.31 -8.77 -11.66
CA ASP A 168 2.76 -8.89 -11.64
C ASP A 168 3.43 -7.80 -10.79
N GLU A 169 2.90 -6.57 -10.82
CA GLU A 169 3.43 -5.46 -10.02
C GLU A 169 3.35 -5.75 -8.51
N VAL A 170 2.27 -6.39 -8.07
CA VAL A 170 2.05 -6.76 -6.67
C VAL A 170 2.91 -7.98 -6.29
N GLN A 171 3.04 -8.96 -7.19
CA GLN A 171 3.89 -10.13 -6.98
C GLN A 171 5.36 -9.72 -6.78
N LEU A 172 5.88 -8.82 -7.63
CA LEU A 172 7.25 -8.32 -7.53
C LEU A 172 7.48 -7.48 -6.26
N GLU A 173 6.52 -6.64 -5.86
CA GLU A 173 6.62 -5.88 -4.62
C GLU A 173 6.59 -6.80 -3.39
N ALA A 174 5.71 -7.81 -3.37
CA ALA A 174 5.67 -8.79 -2.29
C ALA A 174 6.97 -9.58 -2.18
N LEU A 175 7.53 -10.02 -3.31
CA LEU A 175 8.83 -10.69 -3.35
C LEU A 175 9.94 -9.77 -2.83
N SER A 176 10.00 -8.52 -3.30
CA SER A 176 10.97 -7.52 -2.84
C SER A 176 10.87 -7.29 -1.32
N ALA A 177 9.65 -7.12 -0.80
CA ALA A 177 9.39 -6.97 0.62
C ALA A 177 9.87 -8.18 1.42
N LEU A 178 9.54 -9.40 1.00
CA LEU A 178 9.97 -10.63 1.67
C LEU A 178 11.49 -10.82 1.65
N VAL A 179 12.16 -10.45 0.56
CA VAL A 179 13.63 -10.43 0.48
C VAL A 179 14.22 -9.44 1.49
N ARG A 180 13.65 -8.24 1.62
CA ARG A 180 14.09 -7.26 2.63
C ARG A 180 13.87 -7.77 4.05
N LYS A 181 12.75 -8.46 4.32
CA LYS A 181 12.49 -9.05 5.63
C LYS A 181 13.43 -10.22 5.96
N ALA A 182 13.91 -10.95 4.95
CA ALA A 182 14.84 -12.07 5.07
C ALA A 182 14.41 -13.15 6.09
N ASP A 183 13.10 -13.32 6.25
CA ASP A 183 12.50 -14.32 7.14
C ASP A 183 12.27 -15.64 6.38
N GLU A 184 12.97 -16.70 6.78
CA GLU A 184 12.95 -18.01 6.11
C GLU A 184 11.57 -18.68 6.13
N SER A 185 10.60 -18.19 6.91
CA SER A 185 9.20 -18.66 6.81
C SER A 185 8.57 -18.43 5.43
N ALA A 186 9.08 -17.50 4.62
CA ALA A 186 8.65 -17.29 3.23
C ALA A 186 9.27 -18.28 2.23
N ARG A 187 10.26 -19.08 2.64
CA ARG A 187 11.05 -19.95 1.78
C ARG A 187 10.21 -20.92 0.95
N GLU A 188 9.27 -21.62 1.59
CA GLU A 188 8.46 -22.62 0.89
C GLU A 188 7.55 -21.98 -0.15
N ALA A 189 6.91 -20.85 0.18
CA ALA A 189 6.08 -20.11 -0.76
C ALA A 189 6.87 -19.60 -1.98
N MET A 190 8.12 -19.16 -1.76
CA MET A 190 9.01 -18.76 -2.85
C MET A 190 9.44 -19.97 -3.71
N LEU A 191 9.72 -21.12 -3.09
CA LEU A 191 10.05 -22.35 -3.83
C LEU A 191 8.85 -22.87 -4.64
N ASP A 192 7.66 -22.84 -4.07
CA ASP A 192 6.42 -23.19 -4.76
C ASP A 192 6.20 -22.28 -5.96
N LEU A 193 6.36 -20.97 -5.80
CA LEU A 193 6.28 -20.02 -6.91
C LEU A 193 7.35 -20.29 -7.98
N LEU A 194 8.60 -20.58 -7.59
CA LEU A 194 9.68 -20.84 -8.54
C LEU A 194 9.37 -22.02 -9.47
N VAL A 195 8.81 -23.10 -8.91
CA VAL A 195 8.59 -24.37 -9.62
C VAL A 195 7.21 -24.49 -10.26
N ASP A 196 6.33 -23.53 -10.02
CA ASP A 196 5.01 -23.48 -10.64
C ASP A 196 5.16 -23.20 -12.14
N GLU A 197 4.50 -24.01 -12.96
CA GLU A 197 4.57 -23.99 -14.42
C GLU A 197 4.03 -22.67 -14.98
N ASP A 198 3.00 -22.11 -14.34
CA ASP A 198 2.31 -20.89 -14.76
C ASP A 198 3.07 -19.62 -14.36
N THR A 199 4.16 -19.74 -13.59
CA THR A 199 4.94 -18.58 -13.16
C THR A 199 5.61 -17.88 -14.35
N PRO A 200 5.35 -16.58 -14.57
CA PRO A 200 5.97 -15.82 -15.64
C PRO A 200 7.49 -15.86 -15.55
N VAL A 201 8.18 -15.96 -16.69
CA VAL A 201 9.65 -16.09 -16.76
C VAL A 201 10.38 -15.02 -15.95
N ARG A 202 9.91 -13.77 -16.02
CA ARG A 202 10.48 -12.64 -15.27
C ARG A 202 10.38 -12.83 -13.76
N LEU A 203 9.20 -13.23 -13.27
CA LEU A 203 9.00 -13.49 -11.84
C LEU A 203 9.81 -14.70 -11.39
N ARG A 204 9.82 -15.78 -12.18
CA ARG A 204 10.63 -16.98 -11.90
C ARG A 204 12.11 -16.65 -11.74
N ALA A 205 12.66 -15.83 -12.63
CA ALA A 205 14.05 -15.37 -12.54
C ALA A 205 14.29 -14.50 -11.29
N ALA A 206 13.36 -13.60 -10.95
CA ALA A 206 13.45 -12.78 -9.74
C ALA A 206 13.43 -13.65 -8.46
N VAL A 207 12.59 -14.69 -8.42
CA VAL A 207 12.53 -15.63 -7.28
C VAL A 207 13.82 -16.44 -7.16
N ALA A 208 14.39 -16.91 -8.28
CA ALA A 208 15.67 -17.62 -8.27
C ALA A 208 16.81 -16.75 -7.74
N ASP A 209 16.89 -15.49 -8.19
CA ASP A 209 17.86 -14.50 -7.71
C ASP A 209 17.66 -14.19 -6.23
N ALA A 210 16.40 -14.02 -5.79
CA ALA A 210 16.06 -13.81 -4.38
C ALA A 210 16.52 -14.96 -3.48
N LEU A 211 16.20 -16.22 -3.84
CA LEU A 211 16.63 -17.41 -3.10
C LEU A 211 18.15 -17.55 -3.09
N GLN A 212 18.83 -17.20 -4.19
CA GLN A 212 20.29 -17.16 -4.27
C GLN A 212 20.88 -16.12 -3.31
N LYS A 213 20.37 -14.89 -3.31
CA LYS A 213 20.82 -13.78 -2.46
C LYS A 213 20.63 -14.05 -0.98
N LEU A 214 19.46 -14.58 -0.60
CA LEU A 214 19.15 -15.02 0.77
C LEU A 214 19.93 -16.27 1.16
N GLY A 215 20.44 -17.01 0.17
CA GLY A 215 21.15 -18.26 0.34
C GLY A 215 20.26 -19.40 0.83
N TRP A 216 18.93 -19.30 0.79
CA TRP A 216 18.06 -20.33 1.35
C TRP A 216 18.21 -21.67 0.61
N PRO A 217 18.25 -22.80 1.33
CA PRO A 217 18.39 -24.11 0.70
C PRO A 217 17.11 -24.51 -0.04
N VAL A 218 17.20 -25.24 -1.14
CA VAL A 218 16.06 -25.75 -1.90
C VAL A 218 15.72 -27.21 -1.52
N LYS A 219 16.07 -27.63 -0.31
CA LYS A 219 15.77 -28.96 0.23
C LYS A 219 14.27 -29.26 0.09
N GLY A 220 13.95 -30.44 -0.45
CA GLY A 220 12.58 -30.85 -0.80
C GLY A 220 12.17 -30.51 -2.24
N TYR A 221 12.82 -29.52 -2.86
CA TYR A 221 12.47 -29.01 -4.19
C TYR A 221 13.57 -29.21 -5.24
N ARG A 222 14.74 -29.74 -4.85
CA ARG A 222 15.96 -29.79 -5.68
C ARG A 222 15.72 -30.13 -7.16
N LYS A 223 15.12 -31.28 -7.45
CA LYS A 223 14.89 -31.73 -8.84
C LYS A 223 14.02 -30.75 -9.63
N LYS A 224 12.98 -30.21 -8.98
CA LYS A 224 12.06 -29.24 -9.61
C LYS A 224 12.76 -27.90 -9.84
N VAL A 225 13.54 -27.43 -8.86
CA VAL A 225 14.35 -26.20 -9.00
C VAL A 225 15.36 -26.35 -10.13
N GLU A 226 16.15 -27.42 -10.15
CA GLU A 226 17.14 -27.66 -11.20
C GLU A 226 16.52 -27.69 -12.61
N ALA A 227 15.27 -28.14 -12.75
CA ALA A 227 14.57 -28.19 -14.03
C ALA A 227 14.11 -26.81 -14.55
N VAL A 228 13.96 -25.82 -13.66
CA VAL A 228 13.40 -24.50 -14.01
C VAL A 228 14.39 -23.35 -13.84
N LEU A 229 15.60 -23.62 -13.33
CA LEU A 229 16.62 -22.60 -13.14
C LEU A 229 17.07 -22.01 -14.49
N PRO A 230 17.22 -20.67 -14.57
CA PRO A 230 17.83 -20.03 -15.73
C PRO A 230 19.25 -20.53 -16.01
N GLU A 231 19.66 -20.47 -17.28
CA GLU A 231 20.99 -20.91 -17.70
C GLU A 231 22.11 -20.17 -16.93
N GLY A 232 23.10 -20.93 -16.46
CA GLY A 232 24.21 -20.45 -15.64
C GLY A 232 23.95 -20.52 -14.12
N LEU A 233 22.72 -20.75 -13.68
CA LEU A 233 22.39 -21.08 -12.30
C LEU A 233 22.33 -22.60 -12.09
N HIS A 234 22.76 -23.06 -10.92
CA HIS A 234 22.70 -24.47 -10.51
C HIS A 234 22.53 -24.60 -9.00
N VAL A 235 22.13 -25.78 -8.53
CA VAL A 235 22.04 -26.08 -7.10
C VAL A 235 23.32 -26.80 -6.65
N ASP A 236 24.04 -26.25 -5.67
CA ASP A 236 25.27 -26.86 -5.16
C ASP A 236 25.00 -28.09 -4.25
N ARG A 237 26.06 -28.72 -3.72
CA ARG A 237 25.94 -29.88 -2.83
C ARG A 237 25.21 -29.58 -1.51
N SER A 238 25.23 -28.31 -1.06
CA SER A 238 24.51 -27.86 0.15
C SER A 238 23.03 -27.60 -0.11
N GLY A 239 22.59 -27.70 -1.38
CA GLY A 239 21.23 -27.43 -1.78
C GLY A 239 20.95 -25.96 -1.98
N ARG A 240 21.95 -25.10 -2.20
CA ARG A 240 21.75 -23.65 -2.42
C ARG A 240 21.95 -23.29 -3.88
N ILE A 241 21.23 -22.28 -4.37
CA ILE A 241 21.41 -21.79 -5.75
C ILE A 241 22.73 -21.03 -5.85
N LYS A 242 23.53 -21.33 -6.87
CA LYS A 242 24.85 -20.76 -7.16
C LYS A 242 25.01 -20.50 -8.66
N GLY A 243 26.06 -19.76 -9.02
CA GLY A 243 26.36 -19.38 -10.40
C GLY A 243 25.93 -17.95 -10.72
N ARG A 244 25.97 -17.61 -12.01
CA ARG A 244 25.56 -16.29 -12.52
C ARG A 244 24.63 -16.53 -13.70
N TRP A 245 23.49 -15.85 -13.69
CA TRP A 245 22.56 -15.93 -14.80
C TRP A 245 23.16 -15.30 -16.06
N ILE A 246 23.27 -16.09 -17.13
CA ILE A 246 23.96 -15.71 -18.38
C ILE A 246 23.16 -14.66 -19.17
N HIS A 247 21.83 -14.65 -19.03
CA HIS A 247 20.91 -13.75 -19.74
C HIS A 247 20.23 -12.72 -18.84
N ALA A 248 20.79 -12.42 -17.66
CA ALA A 248 20.36 -11.27 -16.87
C ALA A 248 20.60 -10.00 -17.71
N ARG A 249 19.59 -9.53 -18.43
CA ARG A 249 19.76 -8.54 -19.51
C ARG A 249 20.55 -7.30 -19.05
N ALA A 250 21.40 -6.86 -19.96
CA ALA A 250 21.96 -5.51 -20.07
C ALA A 250 20.84 -4.47 -20.30
N GLU A 251 20.00 -4.22 -19.30
CA GLU A 251 18.98 -3.15 -19.27
C GLU A 251 19.32 -2.11 -18.19
N THR A 252 20.57 -1.63 -18.20
CA THR A 252 20.93 -0.30 -17.68
C THR A 252 21.42 0.52 -18.87
N GLY A 253 20.51 1.25 -19.49
CA GLY A 253 20.76 2.03 -20.70
C GLY A 253 19.52 2.83 -21.10
N HIS A 254 18.94 3.55 -20.15
CA HIS A 254 18.21 4.77 -20.47
C HIS A 254 18.92 5.90 -19.71
N ASP A 255 20.12 6.19 -20.20
CA ASP A 255 20.75 7.48 -19.92
C ASP A 255 19.85 8.54 -20.53
N GLY A 256 19.57 9.57 -19.72
CA GLY A 256 18.75 10.69 -20.12
C GLY A 256 19.33 11.46 -21.30
N GLU A 257 18.44 11.90 -22.16
CA GLU A 257 18.49 13.20 -22.82
C GLU A 257 17.30 14.03 -22.33
#